data_AF-A0A956C460-F1
#
_entry.id   AF-A0A956C460-F1
#
_cell.length_a   1.000
_cell.length_b   1.000
_cell.length_c   1.000
_cell.angle_alpha   90.00
_cell.angle_beta   90.00
_cell.angle_gamma   90.00
#
_symmetry.space_group_name_H-M   'P 1'
#
loop_
_entity.id
_entity.type
_entity.pdbx_description
1 polymer ?
#
loop_
_entity_poly.entity_id
_entity_poly.type
_entity_poly.pdbx_seq_one_letter_code
_entity_poly.pdbx_strand_id
1 'polypeptide(L)'
;MRAPHPTLPLAVVLAVAMATGACAKPATVRAPSSPRDPEATAKFLSIEGQVLADLAAIDRRLAARVGQAPSDDDLRRVAMAAILSEDASTAVVDGAIDAFSFGARERALTAAKRKLDAAPAVEGPSAQERALLSRLLEAEILRVGDERRLPRSASDLVRAIVATWTPPETLAAVGERDAWLARRLSEVRDSLAAPGAALDTTRARELDDALDDLEELTREAPFKQATPELVKLRDALESSGGPHVPVGWESVRAHLRVHFGVDAASATDLASELEAAEAATREAAGKVSLYGESEKDELAAQMQAIVFSREPCRMPVAGSRVRSLFAPPERAPLCHLVVSLAAKPDLSTALAAAMHTYVTVGLWALELATRESRVSEASARHRLLYPPTTSVHARAERLALARPTTAIGTAMGVALLLRSAGGANEGARRWVPLGDAPLDVTSAAMGPGPQPPASPPR
;
A
#
# COMPACT_ATOMS: atom_id res chain seq x y z
N MET A 1 57.84 50.73 -17.26
CA MET A 1 57.36 50.47 -15.88
C MET A 1 57.16 48.96 -15.74
N ARG A 2 58.22 48.22 -15.41
CA ARG A 2 58.47 47.55 -14.10
C ARG A 2 57.26 46.68 -13.66
N ALA A 3 57.17 45.39 -14.02
CA ALA A 3 57.89 44.19 -13.52
C ALA A 3 57.12 43.48 -12.37
N PRO A 4 57.51 42.29 -11.88
CA PRO A 4 56.93 40.98 -12.22
C PRO A 4 56.35 40.22 -11.00
N HIS A 5 55.87 38.99 -11.23
CA HIS A 5 55.47 38.00 -10.21
C HIS A 5 56.46 37.85 -9.05
N PRO A 6 55.95 37.41 -7.89
CA PRO A 6 56.62 36.33 -7.18
C PRO A 6 55.70 35.16 -6.80
N THR A 7 56.37 34.01 -6.76
CA THR A 7 56.02 32.66 -6.32
C THR A 7 55.85 32.53 -4.79
N LEU A 8 54.90 31.65 -4.38
CA LEU A 8 54.87 30.67 -3.25
C LEU A 8 55.60 30.99 -1.91
N PRO A 9 55.00 30.66 -0.73
CA PRO A 9 54.92 29.25 -0.32
C PRO A 9 53.69 28.79 0.49
N LEU A 10 53.47 27.48 0.36
CA LEU A 10 52.98 26.50 1.34
C LEU A 10 53.01 26.97 2.81
N ALA A 11 51.85 26.98 3.47
CA ALA A 11 51.74 26.84 4.92
C ALA A 11 50.53 25.98 5.27
N VAL A 12 50.83 24.68 5.41
CA VAL A 12 50.00 23.68 6.06
C VAL A 12 49.80 24.10 7.52
N VAL A 13 48.57 24.36 7.95
CA VAL A 13 48.21 24.34 9.37
C VAL A 13 47.25 23.19 9.59
N LEU A 14 47.88 22.06 9.91
CA LEU A 14 47.27 20.85 10.43
C LEU A 14 46.86 21.13 11.89
N ALA A 15 45.60 21.47 12.13
CA ALA A 15 45.05 21.54 13.48
C ALA A 15 44.66 20.13 13.94
N VAL A 16 45.63 19.43 14.52
CA VAL A 16 45.45 18.22 15.33
C VAL A 16 44.77 18.63 16.63
N ALA A 17 43.49 18.30 16.81
CA ALA A 17 42.84 18.29 18.12
C ALA A 17 42.76 16.83 18.59
N MET A 18 43.81 16.40 19.30
CA MET A 18 43.77 15.18 20.10
C MET A 18 43.07 15.43 21.43
N ALA A 19 42.18 14.48 21.76
CA ALA A 19 41.98 13.91 23.08
C ALA A 19 41.60 14.84 24.24
N THR A 20 40.29 14.94 24.50
CA THR A 20 39.78 14.84 25.88
C THR A 20 39.10 13.49 26.04
N GLY A 21 39.80 12.56 26.68
CA GLY A 21 39.24 11.29 27.14
C GLY A 21 38.23 11.55 28.24
N ALA A 22 36.96 11.26 27.95
CA ALA A 22 35.97 10.99 28.97
C ALA A 22 35.72 9.48 28.95
N CYS A 23 36.12 8.80 30.01
CA CYS A 23 35.73 7.43 30.31
C CYS A 23 34.21 7.36 30.46
N ALA A 24 33.49 7.20 29.36
CA ALA A 24 32.10 6.78 29.40
C ALA A 24 32.11 5.32 29.86
N LYS A 25 31.63 5.10 31.10
CA LYS A 25 31.28 3.75 31.59
C LYS A 25 30.46 3.05 30.51
N PRO A 26 30.74 1.78 30.18
CA PRO A 26 29.86 1.04 29.28
C PRO A 26 28.46 1.10 29.89
N ALA A 27 27.51 1.64 29.13
CA ALA A 27 26.12 1.56 29.49
C ALA A 27 25.81 0.08 29.65
N THR A 28 25.66 -0.36 30.89
CA THR A 28 25.10 -1.66 31.20
C THR A 28 23.75 -1.66 30.52
N VAL A 29 23.63 -2.40 29.42
CA VAL A 29 22.36 -2.77 28.82
C VAL A 29 21.64 -3.51 29.93
N ARG A 30 20.83 -2.78 30.69
CA ARG A 30 19.97 -3.34 31.71
C ARG A 30 18.97 -4.18 30.93
N ALA A 31 19.15 -5.49 30.96
CA ALA A 31 18.18 -6.41 30.41
C ALA A 31 16.78 -5.98 30.91
N PRO A 32 15.78 -5.83 30.03
CA PRO A 32 14.42 -5.58 30.48
C PRO A 32 13.96 -6.86 31.18
N SER A 33 14.14 -6.88 32.49
CA SER A 33 13.64 -7.90 33.40
C SER A 33 12.64 -7.25 34.35
N SER A 34 11.68 -6.51 33.80
CA SER A 34 10.41 -6.35 34.48
C SER A 34 9.67 -7.68 34.34
N PRO A 35 9.14 -8.26 35.43
CA PRO A 35 8.25 -9.40 35.31
C PRO A 35 7.10 -8.98 34.39
N ARG A 36 6.89 -9.74 33.31
CA ARG A 36 5.75 -9.55 32.40
C ARG A 36 4.49 -9.52 33.25
N ASP A 37 3.81 -8.39 33.29
CA ASP A 37 2.53 -8.28 33.99
C ASP A 37 1.48 -9.08 33.18
N PRO A 38 1.05 -10.25 33.67
CA PRO A 38 0.10 -11.09 32.94
C PRO A 38 -1.28 -10.43 32.88
N GLU A 39 -1.64 -9.59 33.86
CA GLU A 39 -2.91 -8.87 33.90
C GLU A 39 -2.94 -7.76 32.84
N ALA A 40 -1.87 -6.95 32.75
CA ALA A 40 -1.73 -5.96 31.68
C ALA A 40 -1.78 -6.59 30.29
N THR A 41 -1.13 -7.74 30.12
CA THR A 41 -1.13 -8.49 28.86
C THR A 41 -2.54 -9.00 28.52
N ALA A 42 -3.24 -9.63 29.46
CA ALA A 42 -4.61 -10.10 29.25
C ALA A 42 -5.58 -8.95 28.93
N LYS A 43 -5.44 -7.82 29.63
CA LYS A 43 -6.23 -6.62 29.38
C LYS A 43 -5.96 -6.02 28.00
N PHE A 44 -4.70 -5.97 27.57
CA PHE A 44 -4.35 -5.57 26.19
C PHE A 44 -4.99 -6.49 25.15
N LEU A 45 -4.90 -7.82 25.31
CA LEU A 45 -5.50 -8.76 24.37
C LEU A 45 -7.03 -8.61 24.29
N SER A 46 -7.69 -8.27 25.40
CA SER A 46 -9.12 -7.93 25.39
C SER A 46 -9.39 -6.66 24.56
N ILE A 47 -8.63 -5.59 24.79
CA ILE A 47 -8.77 -4.32 24.05
C ILE A 47 -8.45 -4.50 22.56
N GLU A 48 -7.39 -5.24 22.22
CA GLU A 48 -7.04 -5.60 20.84
C GLU A 48 -8.22 -6.26 20.14
N GLY A 49 -8.88 -7.22 20.80
CA GLY A 49 -10.08 -7.88 20.27
C GLY A 49 -11.23 -6.91 20.03
N GLN A 50 -11.49 -5.99 20.96
CA GLN A 50 -12.53 -4.96 20.83
C GLN A 50 -12.23 -3.98 19.70
N VAL A 51 -10.97 -3.56 19.53
CA VAL A 51 -10.56 -2.66 18.45
C VAL A 51 -10.71 -3.33 17.09
N LEU A 52 -10.34 -4.61 16.96
CA LEU A 52 -10.54 -5.35 15.72
C LEU A 52 -12.04 -5.53 15.39
N ALA A 53 -12.88 -5.78 16.39
CA ALA A 53 -14.33 -5.84 16.22
C ALA A 53 -14.93 -4.49 15.79
N ASP A 54 -14.47 -3.39 16.41
CA ASP A 54 -14.86 -2.04 15.99
C ASP A 54 -14.44 -1.77 14.54
N LEU A 55 -13.21 -2.12 14.15
CA LEU A 55 -12.74 -1.96 12.77
C LEU A 55 -13.62 -2.70 11.77
N ALA A 56 -13.98 -3.95 12.08
CA ALA A 56 -14.89 -4.75 11.25
C ALA A 56 -16.28 -4.12 11.13
N ALA A 57 -16.79 -3.48 12.19
CA ALA A 57 -18.09 -2.79 12.17
C ALA A 57 -18.05 -1.42 11.48
N ILE A 58 -16.88 -0.75 11.46
CA ILE A 58 -16.68 0.55 10.81
C ILE A 58 -16.64 0.43 9.29
N ASP A 59 -15.98 -0.60 8.76
CA ASP A 59 -15.79 -0.78 7.32
C ASP A 59 -15.78 -2.27 6.96
N ARG A 60 -16.63 -2.67 6.02
CA ARG A 60 -16.73 -4.08 5.59
C ARG A 60 -15.45 -4.61 4.96
N ARG A 61 -14.62 -3.75 4.37
CA ARG A 61 -13.31 -4.15 3.88
C ARG A 61 -12.40 -4.55 5.03
N LEU A 62 -12.53 -3.88 6.17
CA LEU A 62 -11.81 -4.26 7.38
C LEU A 62 -12.37 -5.56 7.96
N ALA A 63 -13.69 -5.77 7.94
CA ALA A 63 -14.26 -7.07 8.32
C ALA A 63 -13.69 -8.22 7.46
N ALA A 64 -13.67 -8.04 6.13
CA ALA A 64 -13.07 -8.99 5.21
C ALA A 64 -11.58 -9.21 5.49
N ARG A 65 -10.83 -8.14 5.80
CA ARG A 65 -9.40 -8.23 6.15
C ARG A 65 -9.12 -8.90 7.48
N VAL A 66 -9.99 -8.72 8.47
CA VAL A 66 -9.93 -9.42 9.76
C VAL A 66 -10.32 -10.89 9.58
N GLY A 67 -11.14 -11.21 8.58
CA GLY A 67 -11.69 -12.55 8.38
C GLY A 67 -12.72 -12.90 9.45
N GLN A 68 -13.32 -11.89 10.07
CA GLN A 68 -14.34 -12.03 11.11
C GLN A 68 -15.47 -11.05 10.84
N ALA A 69 -16.70 -11.57 10.74
CA ALA A 69 -17.88 -10.73 10.67
C ALA A 69 -18.11 -10.03 12.02
N PRO A 70 -18.43 -8.73 12.02
CA PRO A 70 -18.82 -8.04 13.25
C PRO A 70 -20.13 -8.61 13.79
N SER A 71 -20.31 -8.60 15.11
CA SER A 71 -21.60 -8.98 15.71
C SER A 71 -22.65 -7.88 15.50
N ASP A 72 -23.93 -8.23 15.61
CA ASP A 72 -25.03 -7.25 15.55
C ASP A 72 -24.89 -6.14 16.61
N ASP A 73 -24.34 -6.48 17.78
CA ASP A 73 -24.09 -5.51 18.85
C ASP A 73 -22.92 -4.58 18.51
N ASP A 74 -21.89 -5.06 17.81
CA ASP A 74 -20.79 -4.23 17.31
C ASP A 74 -21.28 -3.26 16.23
N LEU A 75 -22.04 -3.77 15.25
CA LEU A 75 -22.68 -2.98 14.20
C LEU A 75 -23.59 -1.90 14.79
N ARG A 76 -24.50 -2.29 15.70
CA ARG A 76 -25.42 -1.36 16.37
C ARG A 76 -24.67 -0.29 17.15
N ARG A 77 -23.65 -0.65 17.92
CA ARG A 77 -22.84 0.28 18.71
C ARG A 77 -22.17 1.32 17.83
N VAL A 78 -21.50 0.89 16.76
CA VAL A 78 -20.77 1.78 15.84
C VAL A 78 -21.74 2.65 15.03
N ALA A 79 -22.84 2.08 14.52
CA ALA A 79 -23.86 2.81 13.77
C ALA A 79 -24.58 3.85 14.64
N MET A 80 -24.93 3.53 15.89
CA MET A 80 -25.54 4.50 16.81
C MET A 80 -24.59 5.63 17.16
N ALA A 81 -23.31 5.34 17.41
CA ALA A 81 -22.31 6.39 17.64
C ALA A 81 -22.17 7.32 16.42
N ALA A 82 -22.25 6.78 15.21
CA ALA A 82 -22.23 7.58 13.98
C ALA A 82 -23.50 8.45 13.84
N ILE A 83 -24.69 7.89 14.04
CA ILE A 83 -25.96 8.63 13.94
C ILE A 83 -26.06 9.75 14.98
N LEU A 84 -25.66 9.49 16.23
CA LEU A 84 -25.65 10.48 17.30
C LEU A 84 -24.64 11.62 17.10
N SER A 85 -23.74 11.49 16.12
CA SER A 85 -22.81 12.57 15.77
C SER A 85 -23.42 13.64 14.85
N GLU A 86 -24.70 13.51 14.47
CA GLU A 86 -25.48 14.47 13.68
C GLU A 86 -24.84 14.86 12.34
N ASP A 87 -24.00 13.99 11.78
CA ASP A 87 -23.35 14.21 10.49
C ASP A 87 -24.31 13.83 9.36
N ALA A 88 -24.73 14.85 8.61
CA ALA A 88 -25.69 14.73 7.50
C ALA A 88 -25.24 13.79 6.38
N SER A 89 -23.95 13.47 6.27
CA SER A 89 -23.42 12.53 5.28
C SER A 89 -23.49 11.06 5.73
N THR A 90 -23.83 10.81 7.00
CA THR A 90 -23.85 9.46 7.58
C THR A 90 -24.97 8.63 6.99
N ALA A 91 -24.60 7.51 6.39
CA ALA A 91 -25.52 6.44 6.01
C ALA A 91 -25.06 5.12 6.63
N VAL A 92 -26.04 4.27 6.92
CA VAL A 92 -25.83 2.90 7.41
C VAL A 92 -26.42 1.95 6.40
N VAL A 93 -25.64 0.97 5.95
CA VAL A 93 -26.04 -0.04 4.97
C VAL A 93 -25.77 -1.40 5.58
N ASP A 94 -26.80 -2.26 5.59
CA ASP A 94 -26.90 -3.52 6.36
C ASP A 94 -26.12 -3.46 7.70
N GLY A 95 -26.46 -2.47 8.54
CA GLY A 95 -25.90 -2.31 9.88
C GLY A 95 -24.50 -1.69 9.98
N ALA A 96 -23.75 -1.55 8.88
CA ALA A 96 -22.41 -0.97 8.86
C ALA A 96 -22.41 0.47 8.37
N ILE A 97 -21.40 1.26 8.77
CA ILE A 97 -21.21 2.61 8.21
C ILE A 97 -20.91 2.50 6.72
N ASP A 98 -21.61 3.27 5.90
CA ASP A 98 -21.42 3.29 4.46
C ASP A 98 -20.04 3.84 4.06
N ALA A 99 -19.46 3.30 2.97
CA ALA A 99 -18.12 3.66 2.52
C ALA A 99 -17.94 5.16 2.21
N PHE A 100 -19.01 5.84 1.76
CA PHE A 100 -19.00 7.28 1.46
C PHE A 100 -19.29 8.15 2.70
N SER A 101 -19.58 7.55 3.87
CA SER A 101 -19.78 8.28 5.12
C SER A 101 -18.44 8.64 5.77
N PHE A 102 -17.63 9.43 5.06
CA PHE A 102 -16.23 9.69 5.40
C PHE A 102 -16.06 10.28 6.82
N GLY A 103 -16.93 11.22 7.22
CA GLY A 103 -16.86 11.84 8.54
C GLY A 103 -17.12 10.84 9.66
N ALA A 104 -18.16 10.00 9.51
CA ALA A 104 -18.49 8.95 10.46
C ALA A 104 -17.36 7.92 10.59
N ARG A 105 -16.79 7.47 9.46
CA ARG A 105 -15.66 6.52 9.44
C ARG A 105 -14.42 7.09 10.12
N GLU A 106 -14.03 8.32 9.79
CA GLU A 106 -12.87 9.00 10.41
C GLU A 106 -13.03 9.12 11.94
N ARG A 107 -14.20 9.55 12.42
CA ARG A 107 -14.49 9.67 13.86
C ARG A 107 -14.45 8.31 14.56
N ALA A 108 -15.02 7.28 13.95
CA ALA A 108 -15.04 5.94 14.53
C ALA A 108 -13.62 5.33 14.60
N LEU A 109 -12.81 5.48 13.55
CA LEU A 109 -11.40 5.08 13.55
C LEU A 109 -10.58 5.83 14.61
N THR A 110 -10.81 7.14 14.76
CA THR A 110 -10.16 7.96 15.79
C THR A 110 -10.57 7.50 17.20
N ALA A 111 -11.84 7.12 17.40
CA ALA A 111 -12.30 6.56 18.67
C ALA A 111 -11.64 5.20 18.98
N ALA A 112 -11.50 4.32 17.98
CA ALA A 112 -10.78 3.06 18.12
C ALA A 112 -9.30 3.29 18.45
N LYS A 113 -8.65 4.28 17.84
CA LYS A 113 -7.27 4.69 18.19
C LYS A 113 -7.15 5.18 19.63
N ARG A 114 -8.04 6.06 20.08
CA ARG A 114 -8.05 6.49 21.49
C ARG A 114 -8.25 5.32 22.47
N LYS A 115 -9.07 4.33 22.11
CA LYS A 115 -9.26 3.11 22.91
C LYS A 115 -7.94 2.32 23.02
N LEU A 116 -7.21 2.16 21.91
CA LEU A 116 -5.90 1.52 21.91
C LEU A 116 -4.85 2.32 22.68
N ASP A 117 -4.84 3.64 22.57
CA ASP A 117 -3.88 4.51 23.26
C ASP A 117 -4.09 4.46 24.78
N ALA A 118 -5.34 4.32 25.25
CA ALA A 118 -5.69 4.14 26.65
C ALA A 118 -5.40 2.72 27.19
N ALA A 119 -4.99 1.76 26.34
CA ALA A 119 -4.63 0.41 26.77
C ALA A 119 -3.38 0.42 27.67
N PRO A 120 -3.26 -0.53 28.63
CA PRO A 120 -2.07 -0.64 29.46
C PRO A 120 -0.81 -0.84 28.61
N ALA A 121 0.31 -0.30 29.07
CA ALA A 121 1.60 -0.58 28.46
C ALA A 121 1.92 -2.07 28.62
N VAL A 122 2.45 -2.67 27.56
CA VAL A 122 2.82 -4.08 27.51
C VAL A 122 4.23 -4.17 26.92
N GLU A 123 4.97 -5.22 27.28
CA GLU A 123 6.33 -5.48 26.80
C GLU A 123 6.36 -6.71 25.86
N GLY A 124 7.47 -6.86 25.14
CA GLY A 124 7.71 -8.03 24.29
C GLY A 124 6.75 -8.11 23.08
N PRO A 125 6.31 -9.32 22.65
CA PRO A 125 5.49 -9.48 21.45
C PRO A 125 4.20 -8.65 21.44
N SER A 126 3.54 -8.48 22.59
CA SER A 126 2.32 -7.68 22.69
C SER A 126 2.57 -6.18 22.45
N ALA A 127 3.77 -5.68 22.78
CA ALA A 127 4.15 -4.30 22.45
C ALA A 127 4.24 -4.09 20.92
N GLN A 128 4.77 -5.09 20.22
CA GLN A 128 4.85 -5.09 18.76
C GLN A 128 3.46 -5.17 18.13
N GLU A 129 2.58 -6.05 18.61
CA GLU A 129 1.17 -6.10 18.14
C GLU A 129 0.45 -4.77 18.36
N ARG A 130 0.64 -4.13 19.53
CA ARG A 130 0.09 -2.79 19.82
C ARG A 130 0.58 -1.75 18.82
N ALA A 131 1.88 -1.73 18.52
CA ALA A 131 2.47 -0.80 17.57
C ALA A 131 1.92 -1.01 16.14
N LEU A 132 1.79 -2.28 15.71
CA LEU A 132 1.23 -2.64 14.42
C LEU A 132 -0.25 -2.24 14.32
N LEU A 133 -1.04 -2.46 15.36
CA LEU A 133 -2.46 -2.07 15.39
C LEU A 133 -2.63 -0.54 15.37
N SER A 134 -1.77 0.20 16.08
CA SER A 134 -1.77 1.67 16.01
C SER A 134 -1.50 2.16 14.60
N ARG A 135 -0.50 1.56 13.93
CA ARG A 135 -0.15 1.91 12.54
C ARG A 135 -1.25 1.52 11.55
N LEU A 136 -1.92 0.39 11.76
CA LEU A 136 -3.11 0.02 10.99
C LEU A 136 -4.18 1.12 11.08
N LEU A 137 -4.51 1.57 12.29
CA LEU A 137 -5.50 2.63 12.50
C LEU A 137 -5.09 3.95 11.82
N GLU A 138 -3.81 4.33 11.91
CA GLU A 138 -3.27 5.51 11.23
C GLU A 138 -3.39 5.38 9.70
N ALA A 139 -3.12 4.19 9.15
CA ALA A 139 -3.27 3.90 7.72
C ALA A 139 -4.74 4.00 7.27
N GLU A 140 -5.67 3.49 8.07
CA GLU A 140 -7.10 3.58 7.74
C GLU A 140 -7.63 5.02 7.84
N ILE A 141 -7.19 5.80 8.83
CA ILE A 141 -7.56 7.23 8.94
C ILE A 141 -7.05 8.00 7.71
N LEU A 142 -5.78 7.78 7.34
CA LEU A 142 -5.19 8.38 6.15
C LEU A 142 -5.97 8.00 4.88
N ARG A 143 -6.34 6.72 4.74
CA ARG A 143 -7.14 6.24 3.61
C ARG A 143 -8.51 6.91 3.53
N VAL A 144 -9.20 7.11 4.65
CA VAL A 144 -10.49 7.83 4.64
C VAL A 144 -10.33 9.28 4.16
N GLY A 145 -9.23 9.94 4.56
CA GLY A 145 -8.90 11.28 4.08
C GLY A 145 -8.68 11.33 2.56
N ASP A 146 -8.05 10.29 2.01
CA ASP A 146 -7.83 10.12 0.58
C ASP A 146 -9.12 9.81 -0.18
N GLU A 147 -9.93 8.90 0.35
CA GLU A 147 -11.21 8.48 -0.19
C GLU A 147 -12.21 9.64 -0.30
N ARG A 148 -12.13 10.62 0.60
CA ARG A 148 -12.93 11.85 0.55
C ARG A 148 -12.64 12.72 -0.68
N ARG A 149 -11.49 12.56 -1.34
CA ARG A 149 -11.05 13.42 -2.48
C ARG A 149 -11.66 12.98 -3.81
N LEU A 150 -12.99 12.95 -3.87
CA LEU A 150 -13.73 12.72 -5.11
C LEU A 150 -13.44 13.82 -6.16
N PRO A 151 -13.40 13.48 -7.46
CA PRO A 151 -13.61 12.16 -8.05
C PRO A 151 -12.35 11.26 -8.07
N ARG A 152 -11.18 11.75 -7.61
CA ARG A 152 -9.90 11.05 -7.79
C ARG A 152 -9.82 9.69 -7.12
N SER A 153 -10.55 9.52 -6.02
CA SER A 153 -10.65 8.28 -5.24
C SER A 153 -11.83 7.39 -5.62
N ALA A 154 -12.63 7.78 -6.62
CA ALA A 154 -13.87 7.08 -6.94
C ALA A 154 -13.65 5.62 -7.36
N SER A 155 -12.55 5.33 -8.08
CA SER A 155 -12.21 3.96 -8.48
C SER A 155 -11.99 3.06 -7.26
N ASP A 156 -11.34 3.56 -6.22
CA ASP A 156 -11.10 2.82 -4.97
C ASP A 156 -12.40 2.58 -4.20
N LEU A 157 -13.33 3.55 -4.20
CA LEU A 157 -14.64 3.41 -3.56
C LEU A 157 -15.56 2.43 -4.31
N VAL A 158 -15.55 2.44 -5.64
CA VAL A 158 -16.30 1.45 -6.43
C VAL A 158 -15.73 0.05 -6.20
N ARG A 159 -14.40 -0.11 -6.22
CA ARG A 159 -13.74 -1.38 -5.88
C ARG A 159 -14.05 -1.84 -4.45
N ALA A 160 -14.19 -0.90 -3.51
CA ALA A 160 -14.61 -1.20 -2.14
C ALA A 160 -16.02 -1.80 -2.09
N ILE A 161 -16.96 -1.23 -2.85
CA ILE A 161 -18.32 -1.75 -2.99
C ILE A 161 -18.29 -3.16 -3.57
N VAL A 162 -17.59 -3.35 -4.69
CA VAL A 162 -17.45 -4.66 -5.37
C VAL A 162 -16.87 -5.71 -4.41
N ALA A 163 -15.77 -5.39 -3.73
CA ALA A 163 -15.08 -6.31 -2.84
C ALA A 163 -15.89 -6.70 -1.59
N THR A 164 -16.92 -5.93 -1.25
CA THR A 164 -17.77 -6.15 -0.06
C THR A 164 -19.22 -6.40 -0.44
N TRP A 165 -19.47 -6.71 -1.72
CA TRP A 165 -20.79 -6.93 -2.24
C TRP A 165 -21.38 -8.23 -1.67
N THR A 166 -22.55 -8.10 -1.06
CA THR A 166 -23.40 -9.22 -0.67
C THR A 166 -24.68 -9.14 -1.50
N PRO A 167 -25.02 -10.18 -2.28
CA PRO A 167 -26.27 -10.21 -3.03
C PRO A 167 -27.48 -10.03 -2.10
N PRO A 168 -28.44 -9.14 -2.42
CA PRO A 168 -29.64 -8.96 -1.60
C PRO A 168 -30.53 -10.20 -1.66
N GLU A 169 -30.91 -10.73 -0.49
CA GLU A 169 -31.70 -11.98 -0.38
C GLU A 169 -33.21 -11.78 -0.59
N THR A 170 -33.70 -10.53 -0.51
CA THR A 170 -35.12 -10.20 -0.61
C THR A 170 -35.38 -9.09 -1.63
N LEU A 171 -36.58 -9.04 -2.19
CA LEU A 171 -36.98 -7.96 -3.12
C LEU A 171 -36.97 -6.58 -2.45
N ALA A 172 -37.25 -6.49 -1.16
CA ALA A 172 -37.13 -5.24 -0.40
C ALA A 172 -35.66 -4.79 -0.32
N ALA A 173 -34.75 -5.72 0.02
CA ALA A 173 -33.31 -5.46 0.05
C ALA A 173 -32.77 -5.08 -1.33
N VAL A 174 -33.30 -5.66 -2.42
CA VAL A 174 -33.00 -5.24 -3.80
C VAL A 174 -33.34 -3.77 -4.01
N GLY A 175 -34.54 -3.33 -3.61
CA GLY A 175 -34.98 -1.95 -3.77
C GLY A 175 -34.15 -0.95 -2.96
N GLU A 176 -33.81 -1.29 -1.71
CA GLU A 176 -32.94 -0.47 -0.86
C GLU A 176 -31.52 -0.37 -1.44
N ARG A 177 -30.98 -1.49 -1.92
CA ARG A 177 -29.65 -1.55 -2.54
C ARG A 177 -29.59 -0.77 -3.85
N ASP A 178 -30.61 -0.89 -4.70
CA ASP A 178 -30.74 -0.16 -5.96
C ASP A 178 -30.75 1.36 -5.71
N ALA A 179 -31.59 1.83 -4.78
CA ALA A 179 -31.67 3.25 -4.43
C ALA A 179 -30.37 3.79 -3.83
N TRP A 180 -29.74 3.02 -2.94
CA TRP A 180 -28.45 3.38 -2.35
C TRP A 180 -27.34 3.49 -3.42
N LEU A 181 -27.22 2.49 -4.29
CA LEU A 181 -26.18 2.44 -5.30
C LEU A 181 -26.36 3.57 -6.32
N ALA A 182 -27.61 3.80 -6.77
CA ALA A 182 -27.95 4.92 -7.65
C ALA A 182 -27.51 6.26 -7.06
N ARG A 183 -27.78 6.50 -5.77
CA ARG A 183 -27.35 7.71 -5.08
C ARG A 183 -25.83 7.86 -5.08
N ARG A 184 -25.07 6.81 -4.75
CA ARG A 184 -23.59 6.88 -4.72
C ARG A 184 -22.98 7.08 -6.12
N LEU A 185 -23.55 6.46 -7.14
CA LEU A 185 -23.13 6.68 -8.53
C LEU A 185 -23.40 8.13 -8.97
N SER A 186 -24.55 8.70 -8.60
CA SER A 186 -24.86 10.11 -8.84
C SER A 186 -23.87 11.03 -8.13
N GLU A 187 -23.53 10.78 -6.87
CA GLU A 187 -22.54 11.58 -6.12
C GLU A 187 -21.16 11.58 -6.80
N VAL A 188 -20.71 10.42 -7.29
CA VAL A 188 -19.46 10.31 -8.06
C VAL A 188 -19.58 11.12 -9.36
N ARG A 189 -20.67 10.98 -10.10
CA ARG A 189 -20.89 11.74 -11.34
C ARG A 189 -20.90 13.25 -11.07
N ASP A 190 -21.61 13.69 -10.05
CA ASP A 190 -21.74 15.11 -9.72
C ASP A 190 -20.38 15.68 -9.28
N SER A 191 -19.52 14.87 -8.64
CA SER A 191 -18.15 15.25 -8.32
C SER A 191 -17.25 15.43 -9.55
N LEU A 192 -17.50 14.72 -10.66
CA LEU A 192 -16.79 14.91 -11.94
C LEU A 192 -17.15 16.24 -12.59
N ALA A 193 -18.38 16.72 -12.38
CA ALA A 193 -18.87 17.99 -12.93
C ALA A 193 -18.33 19.22 -12.19
N ALA A 194 -17.71 19.03 -11.01
CA ALA A 194 -17.18 20.14 -10.23
C ALA A 194 -16.01 20.84 -10.95
N PRO A 195 -15.91 22.18 -10.91
CA PRO A 195 -14.82 22.91 -11.56
C PRO A 195 -13.43 22.45 -11.08
N GLY A 196 -12.56 22.10 -12.02
CA GLY A 196 -11.20 21.63 -11.72
C GLY A 196 -11.12 20.20 -11.17
N ALA A 197 -12.23 19.47 -11.14
CA ALA A 197 -12.30 18.09 -10.66
C ALA A 197 -12.13 17.04 -11.75
N ALA A 198 -11.92 17.44 -13.01
CA ALA A 198 -11.76 16.52 -14.14
C ALA A 198 -10.66 15.47 -13.87
N LEU A 199 -10.99 14.20 -14.13
CA LEU A 199 -10.03 13.11 -14.10
C LEU A 199 -9.13 13.17 -15.33
N ASP A 200 -7.88 12.78 -15.15
CA ASP A 200 -7.00 12.46 -16.28
C ASP A 200 -7.40 11.13 -16.91
N THR A 201 -6.95 10.90 -18.15
CA THR A 201 -7.30 9.70 -18.91
C THR A 201 -6.97 8.39 -18.18
N THR A 202 -5.90 8.37 -17.39
CA THR A 202 -5.51 7.18 -16.62
C THR A 202 -6.51 6.92 -15.50
N ARG A 203 -6.83 7.93 -14.69
CA ARG A 203 -7.82 7.81 -13.60
C ARG A 203 -9.23 7.57 -14.10
N ALA A 204 -9.63 8.18 -15.22
CA ALA A 204 -10.92 7.93 -15.85
C ALA A 204 -11.05 6.46 -16.26
N ARG A 205 -10.02 5.89 -16.90
CA ARG A 205 -9.97 4.45 -17.24
C ARG A 205 -9.97 3.55 -16.01
N GLU A 206 -9.30 3.93 -14.92
CA GLU A 206 -9.33 3.11 -13.70
C GLU A 206 -10.70 3.05 -13.03
N LEU A 207 -11.44 4.16 -13.08
CA LEU A 207 -12.82 4.20 -12.62
C LEU A 207 -13.72 3.40 -13.56
N ASP A 208 -13.55 3.53 -14.87
CA ASP A 208 -14.32 2.73 -15.85
C ASP A 208 -14.07 1.21 -15.69
N ASP A 209 -12.81 0.79 -15.55
CA ASP A 209 -12.43 -0.60 -15.22
C ASP A 209 -13.07 -1.08 -13.89
N ALA A 210 -13.30 -0.18 -12.93
CA ALA A 210 -13.95 -0.53 -11.67
C ALA A 210 -15.48 -0.63 -11.82
N LEU A 211 -16.06 0.16 -12.73
CA LEU A 211 -17.49 0.12 -13.04
C LEU A 211 -17.86 -1.15 -13.80
N ASP A 212 -16.97 -1.74 -14.60
CA ASP A 212 -17.19 -3.05 -15.23
C ASP A 212 -17.46 -4.14 -14.19
N ASP A 213 -16.61 -4.22 -13.16
CA ASP A 213 -16.77 -5.21 -12.08
C ASP A 213 -18.09 -4.97 -11.32
N LEU A 214 -18.51 -3.71 -11.16
CA LEU A 214 -19.79 -3.36 -10.52
C LEU A 214 -20.99 -3.69 -11.41
N GLU A 215 -20.91 -3.42 -12.72
CA GLU A 215 -21.98 -3.71 -13.68
C GLU A 215 -22.31 -5.20 -13.69
N GLU A 216 -21.27 -6.06 -13.67
CA GLU A 216 -21.42 -7.51 -13.57
C GLU A 216 -22.27 -7.91 -12.36
N LEU A 217 -21.97 -7.35 -11.18
CA LEU A 217 -22.71 -7.63 -9.93
C LEU A 217 -24.17 -7.16 -10.00
N THR A 218 -24.46 -6.09 -10.75
CA THR A 218 -25.82 -5.57 -10.90
C THR A 218 -26.64 -6.28 -11.96
N ARG A 219 -26.02 -7.08 -12.85
CA ARG A 219 -26.71 -7.75 -13.96
C ARG A 219 -27.70 -8.82 -13.48
N GLU A 220 -27.41 -9.44 -12.34
CA GLU A 220 -28.22 -10.54 -11.79
C GLU A 220 -29.51 -10.07 -11.09
N ALA A 221 -29.64 -8.76 -10.79
CA ALA A 221 -30.77 -8.20 -10.07
C ALA A 221 -31.47 -7.08 -10.88
N PRO A 222 -32.79 -6.87 -10.72
CA PRO A 222 -33.53 -5.86 -11.48
C PRO A 222 -33.31 -4.43 -10.93
N PHE A 223 -32.07 -3.93 -11.01
CA PHE A 223 -31.69 -2.60 -10.53
C PHE A 223 -32.14 -1.53 -11.52
N LYS A 224 -33.25 -0.84 -11.20
CA LYS A 224 -33.91 0.11 -12.09
C LYS A 224 -33.34 1.51 -11.98
N GLN A 225 -32.73 1.85 -10.84
CA GLN A 225 -32.19 3.18 -10.56
C GLN A 225 -30.67 3.22 -10.77
N ALA A 226 -29.95 2.21 -10.29
CA ALA A 226 -28.50 2.17 -10.38
C ALA A 226 -28.01 2.01 -11.82
N THR A 227 -28.68 1.18 -12.63
CA THR A 227 -28.29 0.94 -14.03
C THR A 227 -28.27 2.23 -14.87
N PRO A 228 -29.33 3.07 -14.89
CA PRO A 228 -29.26 4.38 -15.56
C PRO A 228 -28.18 5.31 -15.00
N GLU A 229 -27.93 5.30 -13.68
CA GLU A 229 -26.88 6.15 -13.08
C GLU A 229 -25.47 5.68 -13.46
N LEU A 230 -25.27 4.36 -13.63
CA LEU A 230 -24.02 3.79 -14.14
C LEU A 230 -23.75 4.28 -15.57
N VAL A 231 -24.76 4.23 -16.45
CA VAL A 231 -24.64 4.74 -17.83
C VAL A 231 -24.30 6.23 -17.83
N LYS A 232 -25.02 7.06 -17.06
CA LYS A 232 -24.74 8.50 -16.98
C LYS A 232 -23.34 8.80 -16.44
N LEU A 233 -22.84 7.99 -15.51
CA LEU A 233 -21.48 8.13 -15.00
C LEU A 233 -20.46 7.80 -16.09
N ARG A 234 -20.68 6.76 -16.90
CA ARG A 234 -19.82 6.44 -18.05
C ARG A 234 -19.81 7.55 -19.09
N ASP A 235 -20.97 8.09 -19.45
CA ASP A 235 -21.07 9.25 -20.36
C ASP A 235 -20.27 10.45 -19.85
N ALA A 236 -20.32 10.70 -18.53
CA ALA A 236 -19.55 11.76 -17.89
C ALA A 236 -18.03 11.48 -17.90
N LEU A 237 -17.61 10.21 -17.79
CA LEU A 237 -16.21 9.79 -17.89
C LEU A 237 -15.67 9.90 -19.31
N GLU A 238 -16.45 9.52 -20.32
CA GLU A 238 -16.06 9.70 -21.74
C GLU A 238 -15.86 11.18 -22.08
N SER A 239 -16.68 12.04 -21.47
CA SER A 239 -16.57 13.51 -21.59
C SER A 239 -15.45 14.09 -20.72
N SER A 240 -14.84 13.30 -19.84
CA SER A 240 -13.76 13.75 -18.95
C SER A 240 -12.40 13.69 -19.65
N GLY A 241 -11.60 14.74 -19.48
CA GLY A 241 -10.32 14.89 -20.18
C GLY A 241 -9.39 15.88 -19.49
N GLY A 242 -9.28 15.78 -18.17
CA GLY A 242 -8.45 16.66 -17.36
C GLY A 242 -6.95 16.44 -17.59
N PRO A 243 -6.11 17.46 -17.35
CA PRO A 243 -4.67 17.27 -17.33
C PRO A 243 -4.27 16.30 -16.21
N HIS A 244 -3.25 15.48 -16.45
CA HIS A 244 -2.67 14.65 -15.40
C HIS A 244 -2.08 15.52 -14.29
N VAL A 245 -2.61 15.37 -13.08
CA VAL A 245 -2.07 15.98 -11.87
C VAL A 245 -1.35 14.89 -11.07
N PRO A 246 -0.01 14.86 -11.09
CA PRO A 246 0.75 13.87 -10.36
C PRO A 246 0.57 14.07 -8.85
N VAL A 247 0.54 12.96 -8.12
CA VAL A 247 0.57 12.97 -6.66
C VAL A 247 1.96 13.45 -6.25
N GLY A 248 2.03 14.56 -5.50
CA GLY A 248 3.32 15.11 -5.10
C GLY A 248 4.09 14.18 -4.15
N TRP A 249 5.41 14.19 -4.27
CA TRP A 249 6.33 13.38 -3.45
C TRP A 249 6.01 13.39 -1.95
N GLU A 250 5.68 14.55 -1.37
CA GLU A 250 5.35 14.65 0.06
C GLU A 250 4.16 13.79 0.47
N SER A 251 3.12 13.74 -0.37
CA SER A 251 1.97 12.85 -0.16
C SER A 251 2.41 11.40 -0.29
N VAL A 252 3.17 11.05 -1.32
CA VAL A 252 3.68 9.68 -1.51
C VAL A 252 4.53 9.23 -0.32
N ARG A 253 5.44 10.09 0.15
CA ARG A 253 6.31 9.86 1.31
C ARG A 253 5.50 9.62 2.59
N ALA A 254 4.49 10.45 2.86
CA ALA A 254 3.61 10.27 4.02
C ALA A 254 2.92 8.89 3.99
N HIS A 255 2.44 8.47 2.82
CA HIS A 255 1.82 7.16 2.63
C HIS A 255 2.83 6.00 2.73
N LEU A 256 4.03 6.15 2.17
CA LEU A 256 5.09 5.14 2.29
C LEU A 256 5.46 4.89 3.75
N ARG A 257 5.55 5.94 4.56
CA ARG A 257 5.81 5.83 5.99
C ARG A 257 4.70 5.05 6.71
N VAL A 258 3.43 5.40 6.45
CA VAL A 258 2.30 4.80 7.16
C VAL A 258 2.00 3.36 6.71
N HIS A 259 1.96 3.12 5.39
CA HIS A 259 1.63 1.81 4.84
C HIS A 259 2.82 0.85 4.80
N PHE A 260 4.04 1.33 4.56
CA PHE A 260 5.20 0.47 4.39
C PHE A 260 6.26 0.65 5.48
N GLY A 261 6.13 1.61 6.40
CA GLY A 261 7.18 1.88 7.38
C GLY A 261 8.45 2.47 6.75
N VAL A 262 8.37 3.00 5.52
CA VAL A 262 9.52 3.58 4.82
C VAL A 262 9.63 5.05 5.19
N ASP A 263 10.63 5.38 6.00
CA ASP A 263 10.98 6.76 6.33
C ASP A 263 12.10 7.26 5.42
N ALA A 264 11.75 7.56 4.16
CA ALA A 264 12.70 8.06 3.18
C ALA A 264 12.95 9.56 3.38
N ALA A 265 14.13 9.92 3.87
CA ALA A 265 14.54 11.32 4.02
C ALA A 265 14.62 12.05 2.67
N SER A 266 15.02 11.35 1.60
CA SER A 266 15.23 11.87 0.25
C SER A 266 14.68 10.92 -0.82
N ALA A 267 14.08 11.50 -1.87
CA ALA A 267 13.70 10.75 -3.06
C ALA A 267 14.93 10.21 -3.83
N THR A 268 16.07 10.91 -3.75
CA THR A 268 17.30 10.52 -4.44
C THR A 268 17.93 9.26 -3.84
N ASP A 269 17.90 9.12 -2.52
CA ASP A 269 18.39 7.92 -1.83
C ASP A 269 17.55 6.72 -2.22
N LEU A 270 16.22 6.93 -2.28
CA LEU A 270 15.27 5.92 -2.71
C LEU A 270 15.49 5.52 -4.18
N ALA A 271 15.69 6.49 -5.06
CA ALA A 271 16.00 6.23 -6.47
C ALA A 271 17.26 5.38 -6.62
N SER A 272 18.33 5.73 -5.90
CA SER A 272 19.60 4.99 -5.93
C SER A 272 19.43 3.54 -5.46
N GLU A 273 18.63 3.31 -4.41
CA GLU A 273 18.31 1.95 -3.93
C GLU A 273 17.52 1.16 -4.97
N LEU A 274 16.53 1.78 -5.60
CA LEU A 274 15.69 1.13 -6.61
C LEU A 274 16.44 0.87 -7.92
N GLU A 275 17.33 1.76 -8.36
CA GLU A 275 18.20 1.54 -9.52
C GLU A 275 19.15 0.35 -9.30
N ALA A 276 19.71 0.21 -8.10
CA ALA A 276 20.52 -0.95 -7.74
C ALA A 276 19.70 -2.26 -7.78
N ALA A 277 18.45 -2.21 -7.28
CA ALA A 277 17.53 -3.34 -7.37
C ALA A 277 17.10 -3.64 -8.82
N GLU A 278 16.95 -2.62 -9.67
CA GLU A 278 16.63 -2.78 -11.09
C GLU A 278 17.76 -3.53 -11.81
N ALA A 279 19.01 -3.12 -11.58
CA ALA A 279 20.18 -3.78 -12.14
C ALA A 279 20.27 -5.25 -11.70
N ALA A 280 20.10 -5.53 -10.40
CA ALA A 280 20.16 -6.89 -9.86
C ALA A 280 19.03 -7.80 -10.41
N THR A 281 17.81 -7.27 -10.51
CA THR A 281 16.68 -8.05 -11.06
C THR A 281 16.79 -8.25 -12.57
N ARG A 282 17.36 -7.28 -13.30
CA ARG A 282 17.66 -7.39 -14.74
C ARG A 282 18.65 -8.50 -15.01
N GLU A 283 19.70 -8.60 -14.22
CA GLU A 283 20.68 -9.69 -14.31
C GLU A 283 20.02 -11.04 -14.01
N ALA A 284 19.27 -11.15 -12.91
CA ALA A 284 18.59 -12.38 -12.51
C ALA A 284 17.58 -12.88 -13.57
N ALA A 285 16.92 -11.96 -14.26
CA ALA A 285 15.98 -12.24 -15.35
C ALA A 285 16.64 -12.26 -16.74
N GLY A 286 17.97 -12.08 -16.86
CA GLY A 286 18.66 -12.03 -18.16
C GLY A 286 18.52 -13.30 -19.01
N LYS A 287 18.20 -14.44 -18.38
CA LYS A 287 17.92 -15.72 -19.05
C LYS A 287 16.70 -15.67 -19.98
N VAL A 288 15.80 -14.69 -19.83
CA VAL A 288 14.63 -14.50 -20.71
C VAL A 288 15.03 -14.30 -22.17
N SER A 289 16.20 -13.72 -22.43
CA SER A 289 16.72 -13.54 -23.80
C SER A 289 16.94 -14.86 -24.55
N LEU A 290 17.06 -15.98 -23.81
CA LEU A 290 17.29 -17.31 -24.37
C LEU A 290 15.99 -18.03 -24.74
N TYR A 291 14.84 -17.50 -24.36
CA TYR A 291 13.54 -18.14 -24.55
C TYR A 291 12.99 -17.90 -25.97
N GLY A 292 12.34 -18.91 -26.54
CA GLY A 292 11.53 -18.78 -27.75
C GLY A 292 10.25 -17.96 -27.50
N GLU A 293 9.55 -17.56 -28.55
CA GLU A 293 8.33 -16.71 -28.45
C GLU A 293 7.21 -17.38 -27.62
N SER A 294 6.98 -18.69 -27.79
CA SER A 294 5.97 -19.40 -26.98
C SER A 294 6.32 -19.46 -25.49
N GLU A 295 7.59 -19.62 -25.14
CA GLU A 295 8.05 -19.65 -23.74
C GLU A 295 7.98 -18.26 -23.11
N LYS A 296 8.24 -17.23 -23.91
CA LYS A 296 8.06 -15.82 -23.52
C LYS A 296 6.61 -15.47 -23.24
N ASP A 297 5.66 -15.98 -24.03
CA ASP A 297 4.23 -15.77 -23.79
C ASP A 297 3.77 -16.45 -22.51
N GLU A 298 4.20 -17.69 -22.27
CA GLU A 298 3.91 -18.40 -21.01
C GLU A 298 4.51 -17.67 -19.81
N LEU A 299 5.77 -17.25 -19.92
CA LEU A 299 6.45 -16.45 -18.91
C LEU A 299 5.68 -15.15 -18.61
N ALA A 300 5.21 -14.46 -19.66
CA ALA A 300 4.44 -13.23 -19.53
C ALA A 300 3.11 -13.47 -18.82
N ALA A 301 2.41 -14.56 -19.11
CA ALA A 301 1.17 -14.94 -18.42
C ALA A 301 1.42 -15.25 -16.93
N GLN A 302 2.46 -16.03 -16.62
CA GLN A 302 2.83 -16.34 -15.23
C GLN A 302 3.25 -15.09 -14.45
N MET A 303 4.06 -14.22 -15.06
CA MET A 303 4.46 -12.95 -14.47
C MET A 303 3.25 -12.05 -14.21
N GLN A 304 2.32 -11.94 -15.17
CA GLN A 304 1.10 -11.15 -15.00
C GLN A 304 0.22 -11.64 -13.85
N ALA A 305 0.09 -12.95 -13.69
CA ALA A 305 -0.65 -13.55 -12.58
C ALA A 305 -0.04 -13.18 -11.22
N ILE A 306 1.28 -13.00 -11.14
CA ILE A 306 1.98 -12.56 -9.93
C ILE A 306 1.87 -11.04 -9.72
N VAL A 307 2.16 -10.25 -10.76
CA VAL A 307 2.26 -8.78 -10.66
C VAL A 307 0.90 -8.12 -10.45
N PHE A 308 -0.15 -8.68 -11.05
CA PHE A 308 -1.47 -8.09 -11.06
C PHE A 308 -2.56 -9.01 -10.50
N SER A 309 -2.19 -9.87 -9.54
CA SER A 309 -3.15 -10.68 -8.80
C SER A 309 -4.22 -9.78 -8.16
N ARG A 310 -5.49 -10.18 -8.31
CA ARG A 310 -6.64 -9.55 -7.67
C ARG A 310 -7.07 -10.29 -6.40
N GLU A 311 -6.48 -11.44 -6.11
CA GLU A 311 -6.88 -12.25 -4.98
C GLU A 311 -6.44 -11.62 -3.66
N PRO A 312 -7.22 -11.75 -2.57
CA PRO A 312 -6.76 -11.39 -1.24
C PRO A 312 -5.52 -12.19 -0.86
N CYS A 313 -4.47 -11.53 -0.36
CA CYS A 313 -3.26 -12.20 0.12
C CYS A 313 -3.20 -12.20 1.64
N ARG A 314 -2.77 -13.32 2.22
CA ARG A 314 -2.62 -13.51 3.67
C ARG A 314 -1.39 -14.35 4.00
N MET A 315 -0.65 -13.92 5.01
CA MET A 315 0.44 -14.68 5.63
C MET A 315 0.09 -14.94 7.10
N PRO A 316 -0.53 -16.08 7.44
CA PRO A 316 -0.97 -16.34 8.81
C PRO A 316 0.24 -16.50 9.76
N VAL A 317 0.18 -15.84 10.91
CA VAL A 317 1.21 -15.86 11.96
C VAL A 317 0.62 -16.44 13.25
N ALA A 318 1.21 -17.53 13.73
CA ALA A 318 0.78 -18.16 14.98
C ALA A 318 0.87 -17.18 16.17
N GLY A 319 -0.23 -17.06 16.92
CA GLY A 319 -0.30 -16.21 18.12
C GLY A 319 -0.41 -14.71 17.85
N SER A 320 -0.59 -14.29 16.59
CA SER A 320 -0.78 -12.88 16.22
C SER A 320 -2.06 -12.68 15.43
N ARG A 321 -2.90 -11.72 15.84
CA ARG A 321 -4.09 -11.34 15.10
C ARG A 321 -3.78 -10.29 14.04
N VAL A 322 -3.00 -9.26 14.38
CA VAL A 322 -2.74 -8.12 13.50
C VAL A 322 -1.86 -8.51 12.31
N ARG A 323 -0.80 -9.29 12.52
CA ARG A 323 0.05 -9.75 11.40
C ARG A 323 -0.62 -10.79 10.50
N SER A 324 -1.68 -11.43 11.00
CA SER A 324 -2.45 -12.46 10.30
C SER A 324 -3.62 -11.89 9.50
N LEU A 325 -3.80 -10.57 9.47
CA LEU A 325 -4.81 -9.93 8.63
C LEU A 325 -4.49 -10.14 7.15
N PHE A 326 -5.51 -10.06 6.28
CA PHE A 326 -5.26 -9.92 4.85
C PHE A 326 -4.54 -8.59 4.58
N ALA A 327 -3.56 -8.66 3.67
CA ALA A 327 -2.78 -7.51 3.27
C ALA A 327 -3.71 -6.41 2.71
N PRO A 328 -3.52 -5.13 3.09
CA PRO A 328 -4.27 -4.05 2.49
C PRO A 328 -3.90 -3.91 1.00
N PRO A 329 -4.73 -3.20 0.19
CA PRO A 329 -4.47 -3.02 -1.24
C PRO A 329 -3.07 -2.47 -1.57
N GLU A 330 -2.49 -1.64 -0.70
CA GLU A 330 -1.15 -1.09 -0.91
C GLU A 330 -0.06 -2.16 -0.77
N ARG A 331 -0.23 -3.16 0.11
CA ARG A 331 0.78 -4.21 0.34
C ARG A 331 0.45 -5.55 -0.29
N ALA A 332 -0.75 -5.73 -0.83
CA ALA A 332 -1.17 -6.99 -1.45
C ALA A 332 -0.21 -7.50 -2.56
N PRO A 333 0.29 -6.66 -3.49
CA PRO A 333 1.24 -7.12 -4.51
C PRO A 333 2.54 -7.68 -3.91
N LEU A 334 3.06 -7.03 -2.88
CA LEU A 334 4.24 -7.48 -2.13
C LEU A 334 3.96 -8.79 -1.38
N CYS A 335 2.81 -8.92 -0.73
CA CYS A 335 2.41 -10.15 -0.06
C CYS A 335 2.39 -11.34 -1.03
N HIS A 336 1.77 -11.17 -2.21
CA HIS A 336 1.72 -12.20 -3.26
C HIS A 336 3.12 -12.60 -3.72
N LEU A 337 4.01 -11.62 -3.91
CA LEU A 337 5.40 -11.86 -4.27
C LEU A 337 6.13 -12.68 -3.19
N VAL A 338 6.00 -12.28 -1.91
CA VAL A 338 6.64 -12.97 -0.78
C VAL A 338 6.16 -14.40 -0.68
N VAL A 339 4.85 -14.64 -0.72
CA VAL A 339 4.27 -16.00 -0.68
C VAL A 339 4.77 -16.84 -1.85
N SER A 340 4.79 -16.27 -3.06
CA SER A 340 5.25 -16.97 -4.27
C SER A 340 6.74 -17.31 -4.23
N LEU A 341 7.58 -16.43 -3.69
CA LEU A 341 9.01 -16.68 -3.49
C LEU A 341 9.26 -17.74 -2.41
N ALA A 342 8.56 -17.65 -1.28
CA ALA A 342 8.73 -18.57 -0.16
C ALA A 342 8.32 -20.01 -0.53
N ALA A 343 7.34 -20.16 -1.42
CA ALA A 343 6.85 -21.46 -1.89
C ALA A 343 7.81 -22.19 -2.84
N LYS A 344 8.84 -21.51 -3.39
CA LYS A 344 9.78 -22.12 -4.34
C LYS A 344 11.18 -22.26 -3.72
N PRO A 345 11.90 -23.37 -4.00
CA PRO A 345 13.28 -23.53 -3.53
C PRO A 345 14.21 -22.51 -4.17
N ASP A 346 14.05 -22.29 -5.49
CA ASP A 346 14.89 -21.42 -6.31
C ASP A 346 14.10 -20.27 -6.95
N LEU A 347 14.81 -19.21 -7.32
CA LEU A 347 14.25 -18.07 -8.04
C LEU A 347 13.95 -18.44 -9.50
N SER A 348 12.69 -18.74 -9.80
CA SER A 348 12.25 -18.97 -11.18
C SER A 348 12.34 -17.69 -12.02
N THR A 349 12.59 -17.81 -13.32
CA THR A 349 12.63 -16.69 -14.28
C THR A 349 11.38 -15.80 -14.21
N ALA A 350 10.18 -16.38 -14.02
CA ALA A 350 8.92 -15.63 -13.87
C ALA A 350 8.92 -14.72 -12.63
N LEU A 351 9.45 -15.21 -11.51
CA LEU A 351 9.56 -14.41 -10.28
C LEU A 351 10.61 -13.32 -10.41
N ALA A 352 11.75 -13.61 -11.06
CA ALA A 352 12.76 -12.58 -11.35
C ALA A 352 12.19 -11.47 -12.26
N ALA A 353 11.42 -11.85 -13.30
CA ALA A 353 10.75 -10.90 -14.19
C ALA A 353 9.66 -10.08 -13.47
N ALA A 354 8.91 -10.71 -12.56
CA ALA A 354 7.92 -10.02 -11.73
C ALA A 354 8.60 -9.01 -10.79
N MET A 355 9.70 -9.40 -10.12
CA MET A 355 10.51 -8.51 -9.28
C MET A 355 11.05 -7.32 -10.08
N HIS A 356 11.61 -7.56 -11.27
CA HIS A 356 12.06 -6.50 -12.16
C HIS A 356 10.92 -5.54 -12.52
N THR A 357 9.75 -6.08 -12.86
CA THR A 357 8.56 -5.28 -13.19
C THR A 357 8.17 -4.37 -12.03
N TYR A 358 8.08 -4.90 -10.81
CA TYR A 358 7.77 -4.10 -9.63
C TYR A 358 8.79 -2.98 -9.39
N VAL A 359 10.09 -3.26 -9.51
CA VAL A 359 11.13 -2.25 -9.32
C VAL A 359 11.08 -1.17 -10.40
N THR A 360 10.92 -1.58 -11.66
CA THR A 360 10.81 -0.66 -12.82
C THR A 360 9.62 0.28 -12.66
N VAL A 361 8.45 -0.26 -12.31
CA VAL A 361 7.23 0.53 -12.09
C VAL A 361 7.36 1.42 -10.86
N GLY A 362 8.08 0.98 -9.82
CA GLY A 362 8.45 1.80 -8.67
C GLY A 362 9.32 3.00 -9.05
N LEU A 363 10.31 2.81 -9.92
CA LEU A 363 11.14 3.91 -10.46
C LEU A 363 10.29 4.90 -11.26
N TRP A 364 9.38 4.42 -12.12
CA TRP A 364 8.45 5.30 -12.85
C TRP A 364 7.61 6.13 -11.89
N ALA A 365 7.01 5.48 -10.90
CA ALA A 365 6.18 6.14 -9.89
C ALA A 365 6.97 7.20 -9.10
N LEU A 366 8.23 6.92 -8.79
CA LEU A 366 9.10 7.86 -8.06
C LEU A 366 9.41 9.10 -8.90
N GLU A 367 9.85 8.94 -10.16
CA GLU A 367 10.12 10.06 -11.07
C GLU A 367 8.88 10.93 -11.33
N LEU A 368 7.70 10.28 -11.46
CA LEU A 368 6.42 10.97 -11.61
C LEU A 368 6.06 11.79 -10.36
N ALA A 369 6.30 11.23 -9.17
CA ALA A 369 6.00 11.88 -7.89
C ALA A 369 6.93 13.07 -7.59
N THR A 370 8.19 13.00 -8.04
CA THR A 370 9.16 14.10 -7.95
C THR A 370 9.02 15.13 -9.07
N ARG A 371 8.17 14.86 -10.08
CA ARG A 371 7.96 15.69 -11.28
C ARG A 371 9.21 15.84 -12.14
N GLU A 372 10.08 14.84 -12.11
CA GLU A 372 11.31 14.82 -12.90
C GLU A 372 11.04 14.41 -14.35
N SER A 373 9.98 13.63 -14.59
CA SER A 373 9.70 13.04 -15.90
C SER A 373 8.19 12.90 -16.17
N ARG A 374 7.83 12.78 -17.44
CA ARG A 374 6.55 12.18 -17.87
C ARG A 374 6.63 10.66 -17.84
N VAL A 375 5.48 9.97 -17.82
CA VAL A 375 5.45 8.49 -17.79
C VAL A 375 6.17 7.88 -19.00
N SER A 376 6.04 8.48 -20.18
CA SER A 376 6.71 8.05 -21.40
C SER A 376 8.24 8.20 -21.35
N GLU A 377 8.73 9.19 -20.61
CA GLU A 377 10.17 9.44 -20.44
C GLU A 377 10.75 8.46 -19.42
N ALA A 378 10.05 8.25 -18.30
CA ALA A 378 10.42 7.28 -17.29
C ALA A 378 10.42 5.84 -17.84
N SER A 379 9.39 5.46 -18.61
CA SER A 379 9.30 4.13 -19.23
C SER A 379 10.31 3.89 -20.35
N ALA A 380 10.74 4.95 -21.04
CA ALA A 380 11.84 4.87 -22.00
C ALA A 380 13.20 4.63 -21.33
N ARG A 381 13.41 5.20 -20.13
CA ARG A 381 14.63 5.10 -19.32
C ARG A 381 14.73 3.76 -18.58
N HIS A 382 13.69 3.39 -17.85
CA HIS A 382 13.58 2.15 -17.10
C HIS A 382 12.67 1.20 -17.86
N ARG A 383 13.25 0.36 -18.72
CA ARG A 383 12.47 -0.50 -19.61
C ARG A 383 12.15 -1.82 -18.95
N LEU A 384 10.90 -2.27 -19.08
CA LEU A 384 10.53 -3.65 -18.75
C LEU A 384 11.33 -4.63 -19.63
N LEU A 385 11.83 -5.72 -19.04
CA LEU A 385 12.73 -6.68 -19.72
C LEU A 385 12.09 -7.40 -20.89
N TYR A 386 10.79 -7.67 -20.76
CA TYR A 386 10.00 -8.27 -21.80
C TYR A 386 9.25 -7.16 -22.52
N PRO A 387 9.18 -7.11 -23.87
CA PRO A 387 8.23 -6.23 -24.55
C PRO A 387 6.83 -6.64 -24.07
N PRO A 388 6.28 -5.90 -23.09
CA PRO A 388 5.01 -6.31 -22.52
C PRO A 388 3.97 -6.21 -23.62
N THR A 389 2.96 -7.07 -23.59
CA THR A 389 1.77 -6.79 -24.40
C THR A 389 1.31 -5.37 -24.09
N THR A 390 0.72 -4.68 -25.06
CA THR A 390 0.25 -3.29 -24.87
C THR A 390 -0.63 -3.16 -23.63
N SER A 391 -1.41 -4.21 -23.32
CA SER A 391 -2.20 -4.33 -22.09
C SER A 391 -1.36 -4.32 -20.81
N VAL A 392 -0.28 -5.10 -20.74
CA VAL A 392 0.61 -5.13 -19.56
C VAL A 392 1.32 -3.81 -19.36
N HIS A 393 1.82 -3.20 -20.44
CA HIS A 393 2.44 -1.87 -20.36
C HIS A 393 1.47 -0.86 -19.78
N ALA A 394 0.26 -0.80 -20.34
CA ALA A 394 -0.77 0.12 -19.89
C ALA A 394 -1.12 -0.11 -18.42
N ARG A 395 -1.25 -1.36 -17.96
CA ARG A 395 -1.50 -1.67 -16.54
C ARG A 395 -0.35 -1.24 -15.62
N ALA A 396 0.90 -1.40 -16.07
CA ALA A 396 2.07 -0.96 -15.33
C ALA A 396 2.14 0.57 -15.23
N GLU A 397 1.89 1.29 -16.32
CA GLU A 397 1.79 2.75 -16.34
C GLU A 397 0.66 3.25 -15.41
N ARG A 398 -0.51 2.61 -15.46
CA ARG A 398 -1.63 2.92 -14.55
C ARG A 398 -1.23 2.73 -13.09
N LEU A 399 -0.58 1.62 -12.75
CA LEU A 399 -0.09 1.37 -11.40
C LEU A 399 0.87 2.48 -10.91
N ALA A 400 1.80 2.93 -11.76
CA ALA A 400 2.72 4.01 -11.42
C ALA A 400 2.02 5.36 -11.22
N LEU A 401 1.09 5.71 -12.11
CA LEU A 401 0.41 7.02 -12.12
C LEU A 401 -0.64 7.15 -11.03
N ALA A 402 -1.47 6.12 -10.86
CA ALA A 402 -2.63 6.18 -9.98
C ALA A 402 -2.33 5.66 -8.57
N ARG A 403 -1.37 4.75 -8.43
CA ARG A 403 -1.03 4.10 -7.14
C ARG A 403 0.47 4.12 -6.85
N PRO A 404 1.11 5.31 -6.85
CA PRO A 404 2.56 5.44 -6.69
C PRO A 404 3.08 4.85 -5.38
N THR A 405 2.33 4.97 -4.27
CA THR A 405 2.71 4.37 -2.99
C THR A 405 2.82 2.85 -3.07
N THR A 406 1.85 2.17 -3.71
CA THR A 406 1.87 0.72 -3.91
C THR A 406 3.07 0.30 -4.75
N ALA A 407 3.30 1.00 -5.87
CA ALA A 407 4.41 0.74 -6.79
C ALA A 407 5.77 0.86 -6.08
N ILE A 408 6.02 2.01 -5.45
CA ILE A 408 7.29 2.30 -4.77
C ILE A 408 7.49 1.38 -3.55
N GLY A 409 6.45 1.17 -2.74
CA GLY A 409 6.54 0.33 -1.55
C GLY A 409 6.80 -1.14 -1.88
N THR A 410 6.21 -1.65 -2.98
CA THR A 410 6.48 -3.02 -3.44
C THR A 410 7.89 -3.13 -4.03
N ALA A 411 8.36 -2.12 -4.79
CA ALA A 411 9.74 -2.05 -5.25
C ALA A 411 10.75 -2.06 -4.09
N MET A 412 10.45 -1.37 -2.99
CA MET A 412 11.26 -1.40 -1.77
C MET A 412 11.25 -2.76 -1.08
N GLY A 413 10.11 -3.45 -1.07
CA GLY A 413 10.04 -4.83 -0.62
C GLY A 413 10.92 -5.76 -1.47
N VAL A 414 10.96 -5.57 -2.79
CA VAL A 414 11.87 -6.28 -3.69
C VAL A 414 13.34 -5.98 -3.35
N ALA A 415 13.71 -4.71 -3.18
CA ALA A 415 15.08 -4.32 -2.82
C ALA A 415 15.52 -4.98 -1.49
N LEU A 416 14.63 -5.03 -0.50
CA LEU A 416 14.87 -5.70 0.77
C LEU A 416 15.07 -7.22 0.62
N LEU A 417 14.25 -7.89 -0.20
CA LEU A 417 14.40 -9.31 -0.50
C LEU A 417 15.74 -9.62 -1.18
N LEU A 418 16.18 -8.80 -2.12
CA LEU A 418 17.45 -8.97 -2.83
C LEU A 418 18.67 -8.83 -1.90
N ARG A 419 18.57 -7.99 -0.86
CA ARG A 419 19.63 -7.84 0.15
C ARG A 419 19.64 -8.95 1.20
N SER A 420 18.65 -9.82 1.21
CA SER A 420 18.56 -10.85 2.24
C SER A 420 19.68 -11.88 2.08
N ALA A 421 20.31 -12.23 3.21
CA ALA A 421 21.29 -13.32 3.22
C ALA A 421 20.63 -14.63 2.73
N GLY A 422 21.23 -15.31 1.77
CA GLY A 422 20.64 -16.50 1.12
C GLY A 422 19.75 -16.21 -0.08
N GLY A 423 19.64 -14.94 -0.50
CA GLY A 423 18.87 -14.53 -1.69
C GLY A 423 17.38 -14.33 -1.43
N ALA A 424 16.65 -13.94 -2.48
CA ALA A 424 15.25 -13.49 -2.37
C ALA A 424 14.29 -14.55 -1.81
N ASN A 425 14.44 -15.83 -2.21
CA ASN A 425 13.57 -16.91 -1.71
C ASN A 425 13.78 -17.16 -0.20
N GLU A 426 15.02 -17.12 0.27
CA GLU A 426 15.31 -17.29 1.70
C GLU A 426 14.84 -16.07 2.50
N GLY A 427 15.06 -14.86 1.99
CA GLY A 427 14.46 -13.65 2.54
C GLY A 427 12.95 -13.74 2.67
N ALA A 428 12.26 -14.22 1.64
CA ALA A 428 10.81 -14.42 1.65
C ALA A 428 10.37 -15.46 2.69
N ARG A 429 11.09 -16.59 2.83
CA ARG A 429 10.80 -17.59 3.88
C ARG A 429 10.96 -17.03 5.29
N ARG A 430 11.94 -16.15 5.50
CA ARG A 430 12.11 -15.43 6.77
C ARG A 430 11.06 -14.35 7.00
N TRP A 431 10.49 -13.80 5.93
CA TRP A 431 9.40 -12.83 5.99
C TRP A 431 8.07 -13.47 6.38
N VAL A 432 7.71 -14.63 5.82
CA VAL A 432 6.39 -15.26 6.05
C VAL A 432 5.97 -15.31 7.54
N PRO A 433 6.82 -15.70 8.51
CA PRO A 433 6.47 -15.69 9.94
C PRO A 433 6.22 -14.30 10.55
N LEU A 434 6.59 -13.23 9.84
CA LEU A 434 6.32 -11.85 10.21
C LEU A 434 4.95 -11.36 9.71
N GLY A 435 4.30 -12.13 8.83
CA GLY A 435 2.99 -11.80 8.28
C GLY A 435 3.03 -10.56 7.39
N ASP A 436 1.93 -9.81 7.35
CA ASP A 436 1.81 -8.55 6.62
C ASP A 436 2.46 -7.35 7.39
N ALA A 437 3.66 -7.59 7.94
CA ALA A 437 4.41 -6.56 8.63
C ALA A 437 4.98 -5.49 7.66
N PRO A 438 5.01 -4.20 8.05
CA PRO A 438 5.68 -3.16 7.27
C PRO A 438 7.21 -3.36 7.17
N LEU A 439 7.86 -2.70 6.21
CA LEU A 439 9.25 -2.93 5.83
C LEU A 439 10.27 -2.58 6.93
N ASP A 440 10.01 -1.59 7.78
CA ASP A 440 10.86 -1.29 8.95
C ASP A 440 10.88 -2.45 9.95
N VAL A 441 9.71 -3.04 10.24
CA VAL A 441 9.59 -4.21 11.11
C VAL A 441 10.27 -5.42 10.47
N THR A 442 10.02 -5.65 9.18
CA THR A 442 10.59 -6.78 8.45
C THR A 442 12.11 -6.67 8.35
N SER A 443 12.64 -5.50 7.97
CA SER A 443 14.08 -5.28 7.86
C SER A 443 14.80 -5.46 9.20
N ALA A 444 14.23 -4.94 10.30
CA ALA A 444 14.77 -5.14 11.64
C ALA A 444 14.82 -6.63 12.03
N ALA A 445 13.78 -7.41 11.71
CA ALA A 445 13.71 -8.83 12.04
C ALA A 445 14.61 -9.71 11.15
N MET A 446 14.82 -9.32 9.89
CA MET A 446 15.70 -10.05 8.97
C MET A 446 17.19 -9.78 9.24
N GLY A 447 17.51 -8.72 9.98
CA GLY A 447 18.89 -8.32 10.29
C GLY A 447 19.59 -7.67 9.09
N PRO A 448 20.80 -7.13 9.29
CA PRO A 448 21.55 -6.54 8.20
C PRO A 448 21.90 -7.62 7.17
N GLY A 449 21.51 -7.37 5.91
CA GLY A 449 22.03 -8.13 4.78
C GLY A 449 23.56 -7.94 4.65
N PRO A 450 24.25 -8.80 3.89
CA PRO A 450 25.65 -8.54 3.53
C PRO A 450 25.77 -7.13 2.92
N GLN A 451 26.72 -6.32 3.41
CA GLN A 451 26.97 -5.01 2.83
C GLN A 451 27.31 -5.19 1.34
N PRO A 452 26.70 -4.41 0.43
CA PRO A 452 27.12 -4.43 -0.96
C PRO A 452 28.62 -4.09 -1.02
N PRO A 453 29.38 -4.72 -1.94
CA PRO A 453 30.79 -4.38 -2.09
C PRO A 453 30.90 -2.88 -2.35
N ALA A 454 31.82 -2.21 -1.65
CA ALA A 454 32.04 -0.78 -1.80
C ALA A 454 32.23 -0.46 -3.29
N SER A 455 31.44 0.47 -3.82
CA SER A 455 31.58 0.88 -5.21
C SER A 455 33.03 1.32 -5.45
N PRO A 456 33.66 0.89 -6.55
CA PRO A 456 35.01 1.34 -6.87
C PRO A 456 35.01 2.88 -6.96
N PRO A 457 36.08 3.55 -6.49
CA PRO A 457 36.20 5.00 -6.62
C PRO A 457 36.06 5.37 -8.10
N ARG A 458 35.19 6.35 -8.38
CA ARG A 458 34.94 6.87 -9.73
C ARG A 458 36.17 7.56 -10.30
#